data_AF-A0A9N9NAI3-F1
#
_entry.id   AF-A0A9N9NAI3-F1
#
_cell.length_a   1.000
_cell.length_b   1.000
_cell.length_c   1.000
_cell.angle_alpha   90.00
_cell.angle_beta   90.00
_cell.angle_gamma   90.00
#
_symmetry.space_group_name_H-M   'P 1'
#
loop_
_entity.id
_entity.type
_entity.pdbx_description
1 polymer ?
#
loop_
_entity_poly.entity_id
_entity_poly.type
_entity_poly.pdbx_seq_one_letter_code
_entity_poly.pdbx_strand_id
1 'polypeptide(L)'
;LDYKIGKELAKYMKEDLAQLRQEVMRNFLKEDEVYDPKKHYFKEWIQITLRHLCNLYENPSAPLCREQYKDWFTVNLFGNCFNFLMRHPKMSTDIKRTDAPSTASANRKNRARKPKQRKLTGRKINGIIHHPTYNIELGALEAARSFVNDGDRKLLIESFKMLKTLKDILFVRLWLAGGSICIFSKDDIHSISDHFSKTSHLDFLKFLKAIVRSQIIIENNLKALGFIEQKTPKKDDFNEEDLISKILGNDQDPSRPTTPENKIYSIVDCFETPHKRKISQIKTPRKMTDKKRRTK
;
A
#
# COMPACT_ATOMS: atom_id res chain seq x y z
N LEU A 1 -5.52 19.83 4.91
CA LEU A 1 -6.25 18.75 4.18
C LEU A 1 -6.50 17.58 5.12
N ASP A 2 -5.45 17.10 5.81
CA ASP A 2 -5.52 16.09 6.86
C ASP A 2 -6.61 16.33 7.91
N TYR A 3 -6.75 17.56 8.41
CA TYR A 3 -7.79 17.93 9.37
C TYR A 3 -9.21 17.67 8.85
N LYS A 4 -9.52 18.06 7.61
CA LYS A 4 -10.84 17.87 7.00
C LYS A 4 -11.15 16.38 6.81
N ILE A 5 -10.15 15.60 6.44
CA ILE A 5 -10.31 14.15 6.23
C ILE A 5 -10.45 13.42 7.57
N GLY A 6 -9.67 13.80 8.58
CA GLY A 6 -9.82 13.28 9.95
C GLY A 6 -11.21 13.55 10.52
N LYS A 7 -11.73 14.77 10.34
CA LYS A 7 -13.10 15.14 10.74
C LYS A 7 -14.15 14.31 10.01
N GLU A 8 -13.93 14.01 8.72
CA GLU A 8 -14.85 13.17 7.96
C GLU A 8 -14.83 11.71 8.43
N LEU A 9 -13.64 11.13 8.62
CA LEU A 9 -13.47 9.76 9.14
C LEU A 9 -14.07 9.60 10.55
N ALA A 10 -13.96 10.62 11.40
CA ALA A 10 -14.49 10.59 12.76
C ALA A 10 -16.01 10.37 12.81
N LYS A 11 -16.76 10.80 11.78
CA LYS A 11 -18.22 10.56 11.70
C LYS A 11 -18.57 9.08 11.71
N TYR A 12 -17.66 8.25 11.20
CA TYR A 12 -17.82 6.82 11.07
C TYR A 12 -17.28 6.04 12.28
N MET A 13 -16.72 6.71 13.29
CA MET A 13 -16.37 6.05 14.54
C MET A 13 -17.65 5.70 15.32
N LYS A 14 -18.09 4.45 15.18
CA LYS A 14 -19.33 3.92 15.79
C LYS A 14 -19.01 2.78 16.75
N GLU A 15 -19.89 2.58 17.72
CA GLU A 15 -19.74 1.56 18.76
C GLU A 15 -20.13 0.16 18.25
N ASP A 16 -21.12 0.09 17.36
CA ASP A 16 -21.64 -1.15 16.79
C ASP A 16 -21.81 -1.08 15.27
N LEU A 17 -21.96 -2.25 14.66
CA LEU A 17 -22.07 -2.42 13.21
C LEU A 17 -23.38 -1.83 12.65
N ALA A 18 -24.47 -1.85 13.42
CA ALA A 18 -25.76 -1.32 12.96
C ALA A 18 -25.72 0.21 12.84
N GLN A 19 -25.09 0.89 13.79
CA GLN A 19 -24.84 2.33 13.72
C GLN A 19 -23.94 2.68 12.55
N LEU A 20 -22.88 1.90 12.31
CA LEU A 20 -22.01 2.10 11.16
C LEU A 20 -22.79 1.92 9.85
N ARG A 21 -23.62 0.87 9.76
CA ARG A 21 -24.48 0.59 8.61
C ARG A 21 -25.43 1.75 8.32
N GLN A 22 -26.07 2.31 9.35
CA GLN A 22 -26.93 3.48 9.18
C GLN A 22 -26.13 4.69 8.66
N GLU A 23 -24.96 4.96 9.21
CA GLU A 23 -24.14 6.11 8.79
C GLU A 23 -23.63 5.98 7.36
N VAL A 24 -23.15 4.80 6.95
CA VAL A 24 -22.68 4.58 5.56
C VAL A 24 -23.82 4.57 4.55
N MET A 25 -25.07 4.41 4.99
CA MET A 25 -26.27 4.48 4.14
C MET A 25 -26.80 5.92 3.94
N ARG A 26 -26.48 6.85 4.85
CA ARG A 26 -26.85 8.26 4.70
C ARG A 26 -26.17 8.89 3.49
N ASN A 27 -26.83 9.88 2.89
CA ASN A 27 -26.22 10.65 1.82
C ASN A 27 -25.04 11.48 2.39
N PHE A 28 -23.89 11.42 1.73
CA PHE A 28 -22.69 12.17 2.11
C PHE A 28 -22.65 13.58 1.51
N LEU A 29 -23.52 13.83 0.53
CA LEU A 29 -23.82 15.13 -0.04
C LEU A 29 -24.96 15.78 0.75
N LYS A 30 -24.95 17.11 0.79
CA LYS A 30 -26.11 17.85 1.28
C LYS A 30 -27.28 17.69 0.33
N GLU A 31 -28.48 17.96 0.83
CA GLU A 31 -29.67 18.05 0.00
C GLU A 31 -29.43 19.07 -1.13
N ASP A 32 -29.83 18.70 -2.36
CA ASP A 32 -29.63 19.44 -3.60
C ASP A 32 -28.18 19.74 -4.03
N GLU A 33 -27.17 19.20 -3.32
CA GLU A 33 -25.77 19.38 -3.69
C GLU A 33 -25.37 18.42 -4.83
N VAL A 34 -24.97 18.99 -5.97
CA VAL A 34 -24.45 18.22 -7.11
C VAL A 34 -23.03 17.73 -6.81
N TYR A 35 -22.74 16.48 -7.21
CA TYR A 35 -21.41 15.89 -7.03
C TYR A 35 -20.32 16.67 -7.80
N ASP A 36 -19.27 17.09 -7.09
CA ASP A 36 -18.06 17.71 -7.64
C ASP A 36 -16.85 16.82 -7.29
N PRO A 37 -16.19 16.18 -8.27
CA PRO A 37 -15.01 15.35 -8.02
C PRO A 37 -13.87 16.09 -7.30
N LYS A 38 -13.76 17.41 -7.42
CA LYS A 38 -12.69 18.17 -6.75
C LYS A 38 -12.92 18.33 -5.25
N LYS A 39 -14.19 18.23 -4.80
CA LYS A 39 -14.63 18.46 -3.42
C LYS A 39 -15.06 17.17 -2.73
N HIS A 40 -15.74 16.28 -3.45
CA HIS A 40 -16.51 15.18 -2.87
C HIS A 40 -15.83 13.81 -2.99
N TYR A 41 -14.78 13.70 -3.80
CA TYR A 41 -14.08 12.44 -4.05
C TYR A 41 -13.63 11.70 -2.79
N PHE A 42 -13.07 12.41 -1.80
CA PHE A 42 -12.64 11.79 -0.55
C PHE A 42 -13.81 11.28 0.29
N LYS A 43 -14.93 12.00 0.31
CA LYS A 43 -16.12 11.58 1.06
C LYS A 43 -16.71 10.32 0.43
N GLU A 44 -16.82 10.30 -0.89
CA GLU A 44 -17.27 9.15 -1.66
C GLU A 44 -16.35 7.93 -1.42
N TRP A 45 -15.03 8.14 -1.47
CA TRP A 45 -14.07 7.08 -1.19
C TRP A 45 -14.25 6.47 0.21
N ILE A 46 -14.37 7.31 1.25
CA ILE A 46 -14.60 6.85 2.63
C ILE A 46 -15.88 6.02 2.69
N GLN A 47 -16.97 6.54 2.10
CA GLN A 47 -18.26 5.88 2.15
C GLN A 47 -18.27 4.55 1.41
N ILE A 48 -17.71 4.48 0.20
CA ILE A 48 -17.59 3.22 -0.57
C ILE A 48 -16.77 2.20 0.22
N THR A 49 -15.63 2.62 0.78
CA THR A 49 -14.72 1.74 1.51
C THR A 49 -15.38 1.17 2.77
N LEU A 50 -16.05 2.02 3.54
CA LEU A 50 -16.72 1.60 4.78
C LEU A 50 -18.00 0.81 4.52
N ARG A 51 -18.78 1.19 3.50
CA ARG A 51 -19.95 0.41 3.09
C ARG A 51 -19.54 -0.99 2.66
N HIS A 52 -18.45 -1.12 1.92
CA HIS A 52 -17.90 -2.41 1.54
C HIS A 52 -17.44 -3.21 2.76
N LEU A 53 -16.77 -2.58 3.72
CA LEU A 53 -16.39 -3.23 4.97
C LEU A 53 -17.61 -3.74 5.76
N CYS A 54 -18.69 -2.95 5.88
CA CYS A 54 -19.94 -3.39 6.49
C CYS A 54 -20.49 -4.64 5.80
N ASN A 55 -20.50 -4.66 4.46
CA ASN A 55 -20.97 -5.83 3.71
C ASN A 55 -20.13 -7.08 4.00
N LEU A 56 -18.83 -6.94 4.26
CA LEU A 56 -17.97 -8.07 4.62
C LEU A 56 -18.25 -8.59 6.03
N TYR A 57 -18.55 -7.70 6.99
CA TYR A 57 -18.91 -8.08 8.35
C TYR A 57 -20.31 -8.71 8.45
N GLU A 58 -21.29 -8.19 7.70
CA GLU A 58 -22.67 -8.66 7.73
C GLU A 58 -22.89 -9.93 6.89
N ASN A 59 -21.91 -10.32 6.08
CA ASN A 59 -22.06 -11.48 5.20
C ASN A 59 -22.21 -12.77 6.03
N PRO A 60 -23.32 -13.52 5.89
CA PRO A 60 -23.56 -14.75 6.65
C PRO A 60 -22.48 -15.83 6.46
N SER A 61 -21.75 -15.80 5.34
CA SER A 61 -20.66 -16.74 5.08
C SER A 61 -19.36 -16.38 5.80
N ALA A 62 -19.34 -15.32 6.62
CA ALA A 62 -18.21 -14.83 7.40
C ALA A 62 -16.87 -14.85 6.62
N PRO A 63 -16.78 -14.17 5.46
CA PRO A 63 -15.62 -14.27 4.59
C PRO A 63 -14.33 -13.72 5.23
N LEU A 64 -14.42 -12.88 6.27
CA LEU A 64 -13.24 -12.41 6.99
C LEU A 64 -12.63 -13.46 7.93
N CYS A 65 -13.44 -14.41 8.44
CA CYS A 65 -13.03 -15.43 9.40
C CYS A 65 -12.50 -16.71 8.74
N ARG A 66 -12.99 -17.04 7.54
CA ARG A 66 -12.65 -18.31 6.89
C ARG A 66 -11.24 -18.32 6.32
N GLU A 67 -10.69 -19.51 6.10
CA GLU A 67 -9.48 -19.66 5.30
C GLU A 67 -9.74 -19.16 3.88
N GLN A 68 -8.88 -18.26 3.42
CA GLN A 68 -9.01 -17.60 2.13
C GLN A 68 -7.82 -17.90 1.23
N TYR A 69 -8.05 -17.83 -0.08
CA TYR A 69 -6.99 -17.90 -1.08
C TYR A 69 -5.97 -16.77 -0.87
N LYS A 70 -4.73 -17.02 -1.32
CA LYS A 70 -3.53 -16.19 -1.09
C LYS A 70 -3.72 -14.69 -1.36
N ASP A 71 -4.62 -14.31 -2.26
CA ASP A 71 -4.85 -12.91 -2.66
C ASP A 71 -6.27 -12.39 -2.37
N TRP A 72 -7.10 -13.15 -1.66
CA TRP A 72 -8.50 -12.77 -1.44
C TRP A 72 -8.62 -11.42 -0.72
N PHE A 73 -7.87 -11.20 0.37
CA PHE A 73 -7.87 -9.90 1.08
C PHE A 73 -7.30 -8.77 0.21
N THR A 74 -6.26 -9.07 -0.57
CA THR A 74 -5.65 -8.13 -1.50
C THR A 74 -6.68 -7.61 -2.51
N VAL A 75 -7.52 -8.50 -3.04
CA VAL A 75 -8.55 -8.14 -4.03
C VAL A 75 -9.79 -7.55 -3.37
N ASN A 76 -10.37 -8.27 -2.40
CA ASN A 76 -11.70 -8.00 -1.87
C ASN A 76 -11.73 -6.98 -0.74
N LEU A 77 -10.63 -6.71 -0.04
CA LEU A 77 -10.62 -5.72 1.04
C LEU A 77 -9.74 -4.54 0.67
N PHE A 78 -8.45 -4.79 0.49
CA PHE A 78 -7.47 -3.75 0.18
C PHE A 78 -7.65 -3.14 -1.21
N GLY A 79 -8.20 -3.89 -2.18
CA GLY A 79 -8.52 -3.37 -3.50
C GLY A 79 -9.41 -2.13 -3.43
N ASN A 80 -10.47 -2.18 -2.61
CA ASN A 80 -11.38 -1.06 -2.42
C ASN A 80 -10.73 0.12 -1.67
N CYS A 81 -9.85 -0.16 -0.71
CA CYS A 81 -9.13 0.88 0.02
C CYS A 81 -8.17 1.67 -0.90
N PHE A 82 -7.43 0.98 -1.78
CA PHE A 82 -6.36 1.61 -2.58
C PHE A 82 -6.79 2.05 -3.98
N ASN A 83 -7.55 1.24 -4.72
CA ASN A 83 -7.76 1.44 -6.16
C ASN A 83 -8.46 2.76 -6.45
N PHE A 84 -9.54 3.04 -5.72
CA PHE A 84 -10.27 4.29 -5.88
C PHE A 84 -9.39 5.47 -5.45
N LEU A 85 -8.83 5.46 -4.24
CA LEU A 85 -8.07 6.61 -3.74
C LEU A 85 -6.86 6.98 -4.61
N MET A 86 -6.10 5.99 -5.10
CA MET A 86 -4.90 6.23 -5.89
C MET A 86 -5.18 6.59 -7.35
N ARG A 87 -6.44 6.56 -7.81
CA ARG A 87 -6.86 7.06 -9.14
C ARG A 87 -7.44 8.47 -9.06
N HIS A 88 -7.05 9.22 -8.03
CA HIS A 88 -7.57 10.56 -7.80
C HIS A 88 -7.40 11.45 -9.05
N PRO A 89 -8.46 12.14 -9.51
CA PRO A 89 -8.45 12.88 -10.78
C PRO A 89 -7.31 13.90 -10.90
N LYS A 90 -6.90 14.51 -9.79
CA LYS A 90 -5.79 15.48 -9.75
C LYS A 90 -4.40 14.87 -9.98
N MET A 91 -4.20 13.59 -9.68
CA MET A 91 -2.87 12.97 -9.71
C MET A 91 -2.57 12.25 -11.03
N SER A 92 -3.61 11.91 -11.80
CA SER A 92 -3.50 11.10 -13.01
C SER A 92 -2.74 9.78 -12.81
N THR A 93 -2.75 9.22 -11.61
CA THR A 93 -2.05 7.98 -11.25
C THR A 93 -2.89 6.74 -11.49
N ASP A 94 -2.22 5.60 -11.68
CA ASP A 94 -2.85 4.29 -11.76
C ASP A 94 -2.05 3.24 -10.95
N ILE A 95 -2.68 2.09 -10.69
CA ILE A 95 -2.10 0.97 -9.95
C ILE A 95 -2.03 -0.27 -10.83
N LYS A 96 -0.81 -0.78 -11.04
CA LYS A 96 -0.60 -2.14 -11.54
C LYS A 96 -0.71 -3.11 -10.37
N ARG A 97 -1.74 -3.95 -10.35
CA ARG A 97 -1.96 -4.98 -9.31
C ARG A 97 -1.34 -6.32 -9.72
N THR A 98 -1.08 -7.15 -8.70
CA THR A 98 -0.71 -8.56 -8.79
C THR A 98 0.63 -8.81 -9.48
N ASP A 99 1.66 -9.03 -8.66
CA ASP A 99 2.97 -9.51 -9.11
C ASP A 99 3.61 -8.62 -10.21
N ALA A 100 3.33 -7.33 -10.15
CA ALA A 100 3.73 -6.32 -11.10
C ALA A 100 5.26 -6.10 -11.05
N PRO A 101 5.98 -6.24 -12.17
CA PRO A 101 7.43 -6.07 -12.18
C PRO A 101 7.79 -4.58 -12.15
N SER A 102 8.59 -4.18 -11.15
CA SER A 102 9.10 -2.81 -11.07
C SER A 102 10.10 -2.50 -12.20
N THR A 103 9.77 -1.49 -12.97
CA THR A 103 10.58 -0.88 -14.02
C THR A 103 11.85 -0.27 -13.43
N ALA A 104 11.77 0.40 -12.27
CA ALA A 104 12.94 0.95 -11.60
C ALA A 104 13.93 -0.15 -11.20
N SER A 105 13.43 -1.23 -10.61
CA SER A 105 14.25 -2.42 -10.32
C SER A 105 14.81 -3.07 -11.57
N ALA A 106 14.05 -3.10 -12.67
CA ALA A 106 14.54 -3.62 -13.95
C ALA A 106 15.68 -2.74 -14.48
N ASN A 107 15.52 -1.43 -14.48
CA ASN A 107 16.53 -0.49 -14.98
C ASN A 107 17.84 -0.64 -14.22
N ARG A 108 17.81 -0.70 -12.88
CA ARG A 108 19.01 -0.96 -12.07
C ARG A 108 19.68 -2.29 -12.44
N LYS A 109 18.91 -3.39 -12.51
CA LYS A 109 19.45 -4.73 -12.82
C LYS A 109 20.09 -4.81 -14.21
N ASN A 110 19.63 -3.98 -15.14
CA ASN A 110 20.09 -4.00 -16.53
C ASN A 110 21.10 -2.88 -16.85
N ARG A 111 21.45 -2.00 -15.90
CA ARG A 111 22.33 -0.83 -16.12
C ARG A 111 23.68 -1.16 -16.76
N ALA A 112 24.29 -2.29 -16.38
CA ALA A 112 25.60 -2.72 -16.88
C ALA A 112 25.52 -3.89 -17.89
N ARG A 113 24.33 -4.22 -18.40
CA ARG A 113 24.17 -5.36 -19.32
C ARG A 113 24.55 -5.00 -20.74
N LYS A 114 25.12 -5.96 -21.45
CA LYS A 114 25.54 -5.81 -22.85
C LYS A 114 24.35 -5.98 -23.80
N PRO A 115 24.35 -5.31 -24.97
CA PRO A 115 23.42 -5.57 -26.05
C PRO A 115 23.43 -7.07 -26.41
N LYS A 116 22.29 -7.66 -26.77
CA LYS A 116 22.04 -9.10 -27.06
C LYS A 116 21.78 -10.01 -25.85
N GLN A 117 21.91 -9.54 -24.62
CA GLN A 117 21.49 -10.33 -23.45
C GLN A 117 19.99 -10.12 -23.15
N ARG A 118 19.25 -11.21 -22.84
CA ARG A 118 17.84 -11.11 -22.42
C ARG A 118 17.72 -10.13 -21.24
N LYS A 119 16.76 -9.20 -21.33
CA LYS A 119 16.48 -8.22 -20.26
C LYS A 119 16.00 -8.92 -19.00
N LEU A 120 16.59 -8.57 -17.86
CA LEU A 120 16.15 -9.06 -16.56
C LEU A 120 14.90 -8.31 -16.12
N THR A 121 13.91 -9.05 -15.64
CA THR A 121 12.69 -8.47 -15.06
C THR A 121 12.98 -7.83 -13.70
N GLY A 122 12.21 -6.78 -13.39
CA GLY A 122 12.18 -6.12 -12.08
C GLY A 122 11.82 -7.06 -10.93
N ARG A 123 11.86 -6.54 -9.70
CA ARG A 123 11.21 -7.26 -8.59
C ARG A 123 9.71 -7.18 -8.82
N LYS A 124 9.03 -8.31 -8.70
CA LYS A 124 7.57 -8.38 -8.81
C LYS A 124 6.94 -8.08 -7.47
N ILE A 125 6.04 -7.13 -7.35
CA ILE A 125 5.40 -6.74 -6.08
C ILE A 125 3.88 -6.70 -6.25
N ASN A 126 3.13 -6.81 -5.15
CA ASN A 126 1.66 -6.97 -5.22
C ASN A 126 0.94 -5.76 -5.81
N GLY A 127 1.54 -4.58 -5.73
CA GLY A 127 1.07 -3.43 -6.49
C GLY A 127 2.14 -2.37 -6.72
N ILE A 128 2.05 -1.66 -7.84
CA ILE A 128 2.89 -0.50 -8.18
C ILE A 128 1.97 0.66 -8.51
N ILE A 129 2.13 1.76 -7.77
CA ILE A 129 1.50 3.03 -8.09
C ILE A 129 2.41 3.74 -9.09
N HIS A 130 1.89 4.13 -10.24
CA HIS A 130 2.66 4.78 -11.28
C HIS A 130 1.86 5.90 -11.95
N HIS A 131 2.59 6.82 -12.59
CA HIS A 131 1.98 7.75 -13.53
C HIS A 131 1.99 7.10 -14.93
N PRO A 132 0.84 6.91 -15.60
CA PRO A 132 0.77 6.27 -16.91
C PRO A 132 1.44 7.12 -17.99
N THR A 133 1.18 8.44 -18.02
CA THR A 133 1.75 9.35 -19.03
C THR A 133 3.27 9.41 -19.00
N TYR A 134 3.87 9.63 -17.82
CA TYR A 134 5.32 9.72 -17.67
C TYR A 134 6.01 8.36 -17.46
N ASN A 135 5.24 7.29 -17.33
CA ASN A 135 5.71 5.93 -17.05
C ASN A 135 6.70 5.85 -15.86
N ILE A 136 6.43 6.64 -14.81
CA ILE A 136 7.25 6.68 -13.59
C ILE A 136 6.55 5.95 -12.45
N GLU A 137 7.33 5.23 -11.64
CA GLU A 137 6.85 4.57 -10.43
C GLU A 137 6.90 5.54 -9.26
N LEU A 138 5.82 5.60 -8.48
CA LEU A 138 5.62 6.57 -7.39
C LEU A 138 5.57 5.89 -6.02
N GLY A 139 5.14 4.63 -5.99
CA GLY A 139 5.02 3.85 -4.77
C GLY A 139 4.80 2.37 -5.05
N ALA A 140 4.83 1.57 -3.99
CA ALA A 140 4.64 0.13 -4.04
C ALA A 140 3.68 -0.34 -2.94
N LEU A 141 3.00 -1.46 -3.20
CA LEU A 141 2.10 -2.15 -2.28
C LEU A 141 2.60 -3.60 -2.15
N GLU A 142 2.77 -4.08 -0.93
CA GLU A 142 3.00 -5.51 -0.66
C GLU A 142 2.09 -5.96 0.47
N ALA A 143 1.54 -7.15 0.30
CA ALA A 143 0.76 -7.81 1.32
C ALA A 143 1.58 -8.99 1.83
N ALA A 144 2.11 -8.87 3.04
CA ALA A 144 2.78 -9.97 3.70
C ALA A 144 1.82 -10.76 4.60
N ARG A 145 2.11 -12.04 4.86
CA ARG A 145 1.41 -12.76 5.93
C ARG A 145 2.08 -12.35 7.24
N SER A 146 1.29 -12.14 8.30
CA SER A 146 1.84 -11.97 9.64
C SER A 146 2.72 -13.18 9.98
N PHE A 147 3.76 -12.95 10.77
CA PHE A 147 4.63 -13.99 11.30
C PHE A 147 3.79 -14.88 12.24
N VAL A 148 3.57 -16.15 11.87
CA VAL A 148 2.78 -17.07 12.69
C VAL A 148 3.70 -17.98 13.50
N ASN A 149 4.84 -18.41 12.93
CA ASN A 149 5.78 -19.32 13.59
C ASN A 149 7.24 -18.93 13.36
N ASP A 150 8.13 -19.41 14.23
CA ASP A 150 9.59 -19.15 14.20
C ASP A 150 10.29 -19.56 12.88
N GLY A 151 9.65 -20.39 12.06
CA GLY A 151 10.11 -20.78 10.72
C GLY A 151 9.71 -19.84 9.59
N ASP A 152 8.81 -18.87 9.83
CA ASP A 152 8.20 -18.03 8.79
C ASP A 152 9.14 -16.88 8.36
N ARG A 153 10.08 -17.20 7.47
CA ARG A 153 10.97 -16.19 6.86
C ARG A 153 10.28 -15.29 5.84
N LYS A 154 9.02 -15.55 5.53
CA LYS A 154 8.29 -14.90 4.44
C LYS A 154 8.17 -13.40 4.67
N LEU A 155 7.82 -12.98 5.90
CA LEU A 155 7.72 -11.58 6.28
C LEU A 155 9.05 -10.86 6.05
N LEU A 156 10.14 -11.40 6.61
CA LEU A 156 11.49 -10.83 6.47
C LEU A 156 11.90 -10.67 5.00
N ILE A 157 11.66 -11.70 4.17
CA ILE A 157 11.98 -11.67 2.74
C ILE A 157 11.15 -10.61 2.01
N GLU A 158 9.86 -10.50 2.31
CA GLU A 158 8.94 -9.53 1.70
C GLU A 158 9.27 -8.08 2.13
N SER A 159 9.62 -7.85 3.39
CA SER A 159 10.09 -6.54 3.87
C SER A 159 11.35 -6.08 3.15
N PHE A 160 12.35 -6.96 2.98
CA PHE A 160 13.57 -6.63 2.21
C PHE A 160 13.28 -6.42 0.73
N LYS A 161 12.36 -7.19 0.15
CA LYS A 161 11.95 -7.05 -1.25
C LYS A 161 11.28 -5.70 -1.48
N MET A 162 10.43 -5.26 -0.56
CA MET A 162 9.81 -3.94 -0.60
C MET A 162 10.82 -2.82 -0.46
N LEU A 163 11.65 -2.84 0.57
CA LEU A 163 12.68 -1.83 0.80
C LEU A 163 13.61 -1.67 -0.41
N LYS A 164 14.04 -2.79 -1.00
CA LYS A 164 14.90 -2.76 -2.20
C LYS A 164 14.17 -2.22 -3.43
N THR A 165 12.87 -2.49 -3.58
CA THR A 165 12.08 -1.96 -4.71
C THR A 165 11.89 -0.46 -4.56
N LEU A 166 11.55 -0.01 -3.36
CA LEU A 166 11.41 1.40 -3.02
C LEU A 166 12.71 2.16 -3.19
N LYS A 167 13.86 1.62 -2.72
CA LYS A 167 15.19 2.22 -2.96
C LYS A 167 15.47 2.40 -4.45
N ASP A 168 15.13 1.42 -5.28
CA ASP A 168 15.31 1.51 -6.73
C ASP A 168 14.41 2.60 -7.34
N ILE A 169 13.15 2.70 -6.90
CA ILE A 169 12.23 3.79 -7.29
C ILE A 169 12.80 5.15 -6.85
N LEU A 170 13.32 5.25 -5.62
CA LEU A 170 13.93 6.49 -5.09
C LEU A 170 15.03 6.95 -6.00
N PHE A 171 15.93 6.03 -6.34
CA PHE A 171 17.13 6.33 -7.09
C PHE A 171 16.77 6.88 -8.48
N VAL A 172 15.81 6.26 -9.16
CA VAL A 172 15.30 6.76 -10.45
C VAL A 172 14.68 8.15 -10.28
N ARG A 173 13.98 8.42 -9.18
CA ARG A 173 13.33 9.72 -8.92
C ARG A 173 14.30 10.82 -8.48
N LEU A 174 15.28 10.51 -7.64
CA LEU A 174 16.36 11.43 -7.27
C LEU A 174 17.16 11.85 -8.50
N TRP A 175 17.38 10.91 -9.43
CA TRP A 175 18.02 11.20 -10.70
C TRP A 175 17.18 12.10 -11.63
N LEU A 176 15.86 12.14 -11.43
CA LEU A 176 14.94 12.98 -12.22
C LEU A 176 14.68 14.35 -11.59
N ALA A 177 14.44 14.47 -10.28
CA ALA A 177 14.20 15.79 -9.62
C ALA A 177 14.02 15.74 -8.07
N GLY A 178 14.65 14.82 -7.33
CA GLY A 178 14.77 14.97 -5.86
C GLY A 178 13.48 14.80 -5.02
N GLY A 179 12.75 13.68 -5.12
CA GLY A 179 11.48 13.45 -4.38
C GLY A 179 11.51 12.36 -3.29
N SER A 180 10.53 12.37 -2.38
CA SER A 180 10.30 11.37 -1.32
C SER A 180 9.49 10.16 -1.81
N ILE A 181 9.44 9.04 -1.07
CA ILE A 181 8.64 7.86 -1.45
C ILE A 181 7.55 7.57 -0.43
N CYS A 182 6.42 7.06 -0.94
CA CYS A 182 5.35 6.51 -0.14
C CYS A 182 5.50 5.00 0.04
N ILE A 183 5.45 4.56 1.28
CA ILE A 183 5.49 3.16 1.68
C ILE A 183 4.11 2.77 2.19
N PHE A 184 3.61 1.64 1.72
CA PHE A 184 2.51 0.94 2.35
C PHE A 184 3.05 -0.40 2.81
N SER A 185 3.33 -0.52 4.10
CA SER A 185 3.52 -1.83 4.71
C SER A 185 2.20 -2.30 5.29
N LYS A 186 1.91 -3.59 5.14
CA LYS A 186 0.81 -4.21 5.87
C LYS A 186 1.11 -4.26 7.38
N ASP A 187 2.38 -4.15 7.77
CA ASP A 187 2.82 -4.29 9.16
C ASP A 187 2.41 -3.10 10.05
N ASP A 188 2.12 -1.93 9.46
CA ASP A 188 1.58 -0.76 10.18
C ASP A 188 0.06 -0.89 10.47
N ILE A 189 -0.54 -2.01 10.09
CA ILE A 189 -1.96 -2.32 10.24
C ILE A 189 -2.05 -3.57 11.10
N HIS A 190 -2.14 -3.37 12.40
CA HIS A 190 -2.52 -4.45 13.30
C HIS A 190 -3.87 -5.00 12.83
N SER A 191 -3.84 -6.28 12.44
CA SER A 191 -4.99 -7.18 12.20
C SER A 191 -6.34 -6.48 12.03
N ILE A 192 -6.80 -6.33 10.79
CA ILE A 192 -8.24 -6.14 10.56
C ILE A 192 -8.90 -7.38 11.16
N SER A 193 -9.63 -7.19 12.26
CA SER A 193 -10.31 -8.29 12.95
C SER A 193 -11.35 -8.88 12.01
N ASP A 194 -11.47 -10.19 12.13
CA ASP A 194 -12.48 -11.02 11.49
C ASP A 194 -13.91 -10.72 11.98
N HIS A 195 -14.04 -10.10 13.16
CA HIS A 195 -15.29 -9.64 13.73
C HIS A 195 -15.31 -8.12 13.93
N PHE A 196 -16.51 -7.54 13.90
CA PHE A 196 -16.66 -6.13 14.22
C PHE A 196 -16.47 -5.91 15.73
N SER A 197 -15.51 -5.07 16.08
CA SER A 197 -15.37 -4.49 17.42
C SER A 197 -14.98 -3.02 17.29
N LYS A 198 -15.35 -2.21 18.28
CA LYS A 198 -14.96 -0.79 18.34
C LYS A 198 -13.47 -0.59 18.10
N THR A 199 -12.63 -1.40 18.74
CA THR A 199 -11.17 -1.34 18.63
C THR A 199 -10.71 -1.67 17.21
N SER A 200 -11.16 -2.79 16.65
CA SER A 200 -10.79 -3.18 15.28
C SER A 200 -11.24 -2.17 14.22
N HIS A 201 -12.42 -1.57 14.41
CA HIS A 201 -12.95 -0.55 13.52
C HIS A 201 -12.15 0.74 13.62
N LEU A 202 -11.78 1.14 14.83
CA LEU A 202 -10.87 2.27 15.05
C LEU A 202 -9.52 2.05 14.36
N ASP A 203 -8.95 0.85 14.45
CA ASP A 203 -7.70 0.53 13.78
C ASP A 203 -7.85 0.53 12.25
N PHE A 204 -9.00 0.10 11.73
CA PHE A 204 -9.30 0.24 10.30
C PHE A 204 -9.39 1.72 9.88
N LEU A 205 -10.02 2.60 10.68
CA LEU A 205 -10.06 4.03 10.40
C LEU A 205 -8.67 4.68 10.46
N LYS A 206 -7.82 4.28 11.41
CA LYS A 206 -6.40 4.69 11.45
C LYS A 206 -5.66 4.24 10.20
N PHE A 207 -5.92 3.03 9.73
CA PHE A 207 -5.39 2.54 8.47
C PHE A 207 -5.82 3.42 7.30
N LEU A 208 -7.12 3.72 7.14
CA LEU A 208 -7.60 4.61 6.07
C LEU A 208 -6.91 6.00 6.13
N LYS A 209 -6.72 6.55 7.33
CA LYS A 209 -5.97 7.80 7.53
C LYS A 209 -4.53 7.69 7.03
N ALA A 210 -3.84 6.57 7.29
CA ALA A 210 -2.51 6.33 6.77
C ALA A 210 -2.49 6.26 5.24
N ILE A 211 -3.52 5.67 4.62
CA ILE A 211 -3.62 5.62 3.15
C ILE A 211 -3.70 7.03 2.55
N VAL A 212 -4.54 7.88 3.12
CA VAL A 212 -4.70 9.27 2.72
C VAL A 212 -3.39 10.04 2.85
N ARG A 213 -2.68 9.90 3.97
CA ARG A 213 -1.39 10.56 4.18
C ARG A 213 -0.40 10.22 3.06
N SER A 214 -0.30 8.94 2.73
CA SER A 214 0.57 8.50 1.64
C SER A 214 0.12 9.06 0.28
N GLN A 215 -1.17 9.12 -0.01
CA GLN A 215 -1.67 9.76 -1.23
C GLN A 215 -1.27 11.25 -1.30
N ILE A 216 -1.33 11.98 -0.19
CA ILE A 216 -0.88 13.39 -0.11
C ILE A 216 0.62 13.51 -0.37
N ILE A 217 1.44 12.57 0.15
CA ILE A 217 2.87 12.53 -0.15
C ILE A 217 3.09 12.28 -1.66
N ILE A 218 2.32 11.41 -2.31
CA ILE A 218 2.37 11.23 -3.78
C ILE A 218 2.01 12.53 -4.51
N GLU A 219 0.93 13.20 -4.11
CA GLU A 219 0.51 14.47 -4.73
C GLU A 219 1.60 15.55 -4.60
N ASN A 220 2.17 15.73 -3.41
CA ASN A 220 3.25 16.69 -3.17
C ASN A 220 4.49 16.37 -4.00
N ASN A 221 4.80 15.08 -4.13
CA ASN A 221 5.88 14.61 -4.99
C ASN A 221 5.64 14.95 -6.46
N LEU A 222 4.43 14.73 -6.97
CA LEU A 222 4.09 15.06 -8.35
C LEU A 222 4.15 16.58 -8.62
N LYS A 223 3.76 17.40 -7.64
CA LYS A 223 3.91 18.87 -7.69
C LYS A 223 5.37 19.31 -7.70
N ALA A 224 6.21 18.69 -6.86
CA ALA A 224 7.65 18.98 -6.82
C ALA A 224 8.36 18.63 -8.14
N LEU A 225 7.91 17.56 -8.80
CA LEU A 225 8.41 17.14 -10.12
C LEU A 225 7.83 17.96 -11.29
N GLY A 226 6.94 18.93 -11.02
CA GLY A 226 6.30 19.76 -12.05
C GLY A 226 5.27 19.03 -12.91
N PHE A 227 4.84 17.82 -12.51
CA PHE A 227 3.84 17.05 -13.27
C PHE A 227 2.40 17.51 -13.06
N ILE A 228 2.15 18.27 -11.99
CA ILE A 228 0.85 18.83 -11.63
C ILE A 228 1.04 20.27 -11.16
N GLU A 229 0.10 21.16 -11.49
CA GLU A 229 0.13 22.57 -11.10
C GLU A 229 0.26 22.78 -9.58
N GLN A 230 1.18 23.68 -9.19
CA GLN A 230 1.31 24.15 -7.82
C GLN A 230 0.28 25.25 -7.55
N LYS A 231 -0.69 24.99 -6.67
CA LYS A 231 -1.48 26.07 -6.06
C LYS A 231 -0.73 26.59 -4.83
N THR A 232 -0.45 27.88 -4.81
CA THR A 232 0.11 28.58 -3.64
C THR A 232 -0.81 28.38 -2.43
N PRO A 233 -0.27 27.94 -1.27
CA PRO A 233 -1.08 27.80 -0.07
C PRO A 233 -1.46 29.18 0.46
N LYS A 234 -2.74 29.41 0.72
CA LYS A 234 -3.19 30.52 1.56
C LYS A 234 -2.81 30.19 3.00
N LYS A 235 -2.05 31.08 3.66
CA LYS A 235 -1.97 31.15 5.12
C LYS A 235 -3.40 31.26 5.62
N ASP A 236 -3.86 30.28 6.37
CA ASP A 236 -4.70 30.45 7.57
C ASP A 236 -5.15 29.08 8.09
N ASP A 237 -5.17 28.99 9.42
CA ASP A 237 -5.70 27.96 10.32
C ASP A 237 -4.86 26.70 10.58
N PHE A 238 -4.03 26.78 11.63
CA PHE A 238 -3.52 25.64 12.39
C PHE A 238 -3.80 25.85 13.89
N ASN A 239 -4.67 25.01 14.46
CA ASN A 239 -4.59 24.65 15.88
C ASN A 239 -5.09 23.20 16.01
N GLU A 240 -4.16 22.28 16.29
CA GLU A 240 -4.21 20.86 15.94
C GLU A 240 -4.61 19.95 17.13
N GLU A 241 -4.68 20.48 18.36
CA GLU A 241 -4.56 19.66 19.57
C GLU A 241 -5.87 19.13 20.16
N ASP A 242 -7.02 19.77 19.93
CA ASP A 242 -8.17 19.56 20.84
C ASP A 242 -9.16 18.44 20.42
N LEU A 243 -9.11 17.98 19.16
CA LEU A 243 -9.98 16.90 18.66
C LEU A 243 -9.23 15.59 18.40
N ILE A 244 -7.91 15.68 18.20
CA ILE A 244 -7.02 14.54 17.92
C ILE A 244 -6.76 13.73 19.20
N SER A 245 -6.67 14.40 20.35
CA SER A 245 -6.58 13.79 21.69
C SER A 245 -7.78 12.90 22.04
N LYS A 246 -8.93 13.14 21.42
CA LYS A 246 -10.15 12.33 21.61
C LYS A 246 -10.17 11.03 20.80
N ILE A 247 -9.37 10.95 19.72
CA ILE A 247 -9.26 9.76 18.84
C ILE A 247 -7.96 9.00 19.13
N LEU A 248 -6.91 9.68 19.56
CA LEU A 248 -5.62 9.12 19.92
C LEU A 248 -5.50 9.12 21.44
N GLY A 249 -5.67 7.94 22.06
CA GLY A 249 -5.08 7.72 23.38
C GLY A 249 -3.59 8.10 23.35
N ASN A 250 -3.08 8.57 24.49
CA ASN A 250 -1.70 9.02 24.71
C ASN A 250 -0.68 7.89 24.52
N ASP A 251 -0.57 7.33 23.32
CA ASP A 251 0.52 6.47 22.90
C ASP A 251 1.43 7.28 22.00
N GLN A 252 2.71 7.24 22.36
CA GLN A 252 3.82 8.00 21.81
C GLN A 252 3.70 8.29 20.32
N ASP A 253 3.84 9.56 19.98
CA ASP A 253 4.06 10.04 18.62
C ASP A 253 5.23 9.28 17.97
N PRO A 254 4.99 8.38 16.99
CA PRO A 254 6.06 7.66 16.32
C PRO A 254 6.82 8.55 15.32
N SER A 255 6.46 9.84 15.20
CA SER A 255 7.14 10.80 14.33
C SER A 255 8.27 11.58 15.02
N ARG A 256 8.48 11.39 16.34
CA ARG A 256 9.67 11.92 17.02
C ARG A 256 10.72 10.81 17.15
N PRO A 257 11.84 10.85 16.42
CA PRO A 257 12.98 10.04 16.81
C PRO A 257 13.38 10.48 18.22
N THR A 258 13.37 9.58 19.20
CA THR A 258 14.18 9.76 20.40
C THR A 258 15.61 9.75 19.91
N THR A 259 16.18 10.94 19.72
CA THR A 259 17.60 11.12 19.44
C THR A 259 18.36 10.46 20.59
N PRO A 260 19.05 9.33 20.42
CA PRO A 260 20.15 9.04 21.30
C PRO A 260 21.22 10.07 20.97
N GLU A 261 21.73 10.75 21.99
CA GLU A 261 22.84 11.68 21.87
C GLU A 261 23.92 11.11 20.94
N ASN A 262 24.16 11.83 19.83
CA ASN A 262 25.34 11.76 18.98
C ASN A 262 26.07 10.41 18.89
N LYS A 263 25.50 9.44 18.17
CA LYS A 263 26.30 8.42 17.47
C LYS A 263 25.74 8.18 16.07
N ILE A 264 26.37 8.83 15.08
CA ILE A 264 26.20 8.48 13.67
C ILE A 264 26.75 7.06 13.50
N TYR A 265 25.87 6.08 13.36
CA TYR A 265 26.29 4.76 12.91
C TYR A 265 26.27 4.76 11.38
N SER A 266 27.45 4.75 10.76
CA SER A 266 27.55 4.43 9.34
C SER A 266 27.05 2.99 9.16
N ILE A 267 25.88 2.81 8.56
CA ILE A 267 25.48 1.50 8.07
C ILE A 267 26.35 1.23 6.85
N VAL A 268 27.43 0.49 7.08
CA VAL A 268 28.32 0.00 6.03
C VAL A 268 27.49 -0.85 5.08
N ASP A 269 27.57 -0.53 3.78
CA ASP A 269 26.86 -1.22 2.71
C ASP A 269 27.27 -2.71 2.73
N CYS A 270 26.32 -3.62 2.95
CA CYS A 270 26.58 -5.06 2.85
C CYS A 270 26.74 -5.48 1.38
N PHE A 271 27.87 -5.10 0.79
CA PHE A 271 28.42 -5.76 -0.39
C PHE A 271 28.90 -7.14 0.03
N GLU A 272 27.98 -8.08 0.10
CA GLU A 272 28.15 -9.51 -0.23
C GLU A 272 26.82 -10.21 0.05
N THR A 273 25.95 -10.20 -0.96
CA THR A 273 24.78 -11.08 -0.92
C THR A 273 25.30 -12.51 -1.04
N PRO A 274 25.04 -13.42 -0.09
CA PRO A 274 25.44 -14.81 -0.25
C PRO A 274 24.76 -15.36 -1.51
N HIS A 275 25.56 -15.68 -2.51
CA HIS A 275 25.09 -16.38 -3.70
C HIS A 275 24.50 -17.72 -3.26
N LYS A 276 23.25 -18.01 -3.64
CA LYS A 276 22.75 -19.39 -3.61
C LYS A 276 23.75 -20.25 -4.39
N ARG A 277 24.50 -21.12 -3.70
CA ARG A 277 25.28 -22.17 -4.36
C ARG A 277 24.31 -22.94 -5.25
N LYS A 278 24.63 -23.02 -6.55
CA LYS A 278 23.94 -23.95 -7.45
C LYS A 278 24.24 -25.34 -6.91
N ILE A 279 23.25 -26.00 -6.32
CA ILE A 279 23.29 -27.44 -6.14
C ILE A 279 23.34 -28.00 -7.55
N SER A 280 24.46 -28.63 -7.91
CA SER A 280 24.57 -29.44 -9.11
C SER A 280 23.46 -30.47 -9.04
N GLN A 281 22.48 -30.37 -9.95
CA GLN A 281 21.54 -31.46 -10.15
C GLN A 281 22.37 -32.65 -10.64
N ILE A 282 22.64 -33.59 -9.75
CA ILE A 282 22.98 -34.95 -10.13
C ILE A 282 21.79 -35.42 -10.96
N LYS A 283 21.99 -35.54 -12.27
CA LYS A 283 20.99 -36.10 -13.19
C LYS A 283 20.73 -37.54 -12.77
N THR A 284 19.66 -37.78 -12.05
CA THR A 284 19.12 -39.13 -11.90
C THR A 284 18.66 -39.58 -13.31
N PRO A 285 19.12 -40.73 -13.83
CA PRO A 285 18.72 -41.17 -15.16
C PRO A 285 17.21 -41.43 -15.18
N ARG A 286 16.51 -40.81 -16.15
CA ARG A 286 15.11 -41.10 -16.43
C ARG A 286 14.97 -42.58 -16.77
N LYS A 287 14.21 -43.33 -15.97
CA LYS A 287 13.68 -44.64 -16.39
C LYS A 287 12.83 -44.40 -17.64
N MET A 288 13.26 -44.95 -18.79
CA MET A 288 12.41 -45.05 -19.96
C MET A 288 11.27 -46.01 -19.63
N THR A 289 10.04 -45.52 -19.66
CA THR A 289 8.86 -46.38 -19.73
C THR A 289 8.57 -46.63 -21.21
N ASP A 290 8.79 -47.87 -21.65
CA ASP A 290 8.44 -48.34 -22.98
C ASP A 290 6.93 -48.23 -23.21
N LYS A 291 6.52 -47.23 -24.01
CA LYS A 291 5.19 -47.21 -24.62
C LYS A 291 5.20 -48.20 -25.80
N LYS A 292 4.72 -49.42 -25.56
CA LYS A 292 4.31 -50.34 -26.64
C LYS A 292 3.28 -49.63 -27.54
N ARG A 293 3.70 -49.33 -28.78
CA ARG A 293 2.81 -49.03 -29.91
C ARG A 293 1.99 -50.28 -30.21
N ARG A 294 0.66 -50.18 -30.17
CA ARG A 294 -0.22 -51.08 -30.93
C ARG A 294 -0.68 -50.32 -32.17
N THR A 295 -0.37 -50.89 -33.32
CA THR A 295 -0.90 -50.53 -34.64
C THR A 295 -1.71 -51.70 -35.15
N LYS A 296 -2.88 -51.36 -35.70
CA LYS A 296 -3.98 -52.19 -36.23
C LYS A 296 -4.79 -52.95 -35.19
#